data_AF-A0A1M6B2K3-F1
#
_entry.id   AF-A0A1M6B2K3-F1
#
_cell.length_a   1.000
_cell.length_b   1.000
_cell.length_c   1.000
_cell.angle_alpha   90.00
_cell.angle_beta   90.00
_cell.angle_gamma   90.00
#
_symmetry.space_group_name_H-M   'P 1'
#
loop_
_entity.id
_entity.type
_entity.pdbx_description
1 polymer ?
#
loop_
_entity_poly.entity_id
_entity_poly.type
_entity_poly.pdbx_seq_one_letter_code
_entity_poly.pdbx_strand_id
1 'polypeptide(L)'
;MAKYILILKNKRKGTLTNELLQGHVDHLKKHSINGNIFLAGPFKDNDGAIQIIEAASRTAAESIVKKDPFVSEKYYQTYELNELIEANEENNWLLEDSQTKGNIEK
;
A
#
# COMPACT_ATOMS: atom_id res chain seq x y z
N MET A 1 14.66 -1.45 -3.61
CA MET A 1 13.37 -1.78 -4.28
C MET A 1 12.52 -0.53 -4.28
N ALA A 2 11.59 -0.37 -5.21
CA ALA A 2 10.66 0.76 -5.19
C ALA A 2 9.59 0.54 -4.12
N LYS A 3 9.14 1.63 -3.48
CA LYS A 3 8.06 1.63 -2.50
C LYS A 3 6.75 2.01 -3.19
N TYR A 4 5.71 1.22 -2.97
CA TYR A 4 4.37 1.46 -3.49
C TYR A 4 3.40 1.63 -2.33
N ILE A 5 2.62 2.70 -2.36
CA ILE A 5 1.60 3.01 -1.36
C ILE A 5 0.26 2.52 -1.86
N LEU A 6 -0.31 1.54 -1.16
CA LEU A 6 -1.67 1.09 -1.33
C LEU A 6 -2.56 1.83 -0.33
N ILE A 7 -3.55 2.58 -0.82
CA ILE A 7 -4.61 3.16 0.00
C ILE A 7 -5.91 2.42 -0.31
N LEU A 8 -6.45 1.73 0.69
CA LEU A 8 -7.72 1.00 0.64
C LEU A 8 -8.84 1.91 1.18
N LYS A 9 -9.96 2.00 0.46
CA LYS A 9 -11.06 2.95 0.76
C LYS A 9 -12.42 2.26 0.83
N ASN A 10 -13.37 2.90 1.51
CA ASN A 10 -14.78 2.49 1.60
C ASN A 10 -14.94 1.06 2.16
N LYS A 11 -14.51 0.85 3.41
CA LYS A 11 -14.63 -0.44 4.10
C LYS A 11 -16.08 -0.89 4.22
N ARG A 12 -16.37 -2.10 3.77
CA ARG A 12 -17.70 -2.74 3.91
C ARG A 12 -17.88 -3.28 5.33
N LYS A 13 -18.30 -2.40 6.23
CA LYS A 13 -18.58 -2.76 7.63
C LYS A 13 -19.68 -3.83 7.69
N GLY A 14 -19.53 -4.78 8.60
CA GLY A 14 -20.47 -5.90 8.79
C GLY A 14 -20.31 -7.07 7.82
N THR A 15 -19.40 -7.01 6.83
CA THR A 15 -19.17 -8.12 5.88
C THR A 15 -17.88 -8.93 6.17
N LEU A 16 -17.16 -8.60 7.25
CA LEU A 16 -15.93 -9.30 7.61
C LEU A 16 -16.28 -10.63 8.28
N THR A 17 -15.79 -11.74 7.71
CA THR A 17 -15.84 -13.06 8.32
C THR A 17 -14.49 -13.44 8.94
N ASN A 18 -14.48 -14.42 9.84
CA ASN A 18 -13.24 -14.94 10.41
C ASN A 18 -12.32 -15.53 9.35
N GLU A 19 -12.87 -16.22 8.34
CA GLU A 19 -12.10 -16.79 7.23
C GLU A 19 -11.43 -15.70 6.40
N LEU A 20 -12.16 -14.63 6.08
CA LEU A 20 -11.63 -13.50 5.32
C LEU A 20 -10.53 -12.77 6.10
N LEU A 21 -10.75 -12.55 7.41
CA LEU A 21 -9.74 -11.96 8.29
C LEU A 21 -8.48 -12.83 8.36
N GLN A 22 -8.65 -14.14 8.54
CA GLN A 22 -7.52 -15.07 8.65
C GLN A 22 -6.71 -15.10 7.34
N GLY A 23 -7.37 -15.16 6.19
CA GLY A 23 -6.70 -15.12 4.89
C GLY A 23 -5.91 -13.83 4.67
N HIS A 24 -6.46 -12.68 5.07
CA HIS A 24 -5.74 -11.41 5.03
C HIS A 24 -4.51 -11.42 5.95
N VAL A 25 -4.64 -11.94 7.17
CA VAL A 25 -3.52 -12.05 8.12
C VAL A 25 -2.41 -12.97 7.57
N ASP A 26 -2.77 -14.09 6.95
CA ASP A 26 -1.80 -15.02 6.37
C ASP A 26 -1.08 -14.40 5.16
N HIS A 27 -1.80 -13.63 4.34
CA HIS A 27 -1.21 -12.81 3.29
C HIS A 27 -0.15 -11.84 3.85
N LEU A 28 -0.51 -11.06 4.88
CA LEU A 28 0.40 -10.10 5.51
C LEU A 28 1.65 -10.78 6.09
N LYS A 29 1.49 -11.89 6.81
CA LYS A 29 2.62 -12.64 7.40
C LYS A 29 3.59 -13.12 6.32
N LYS A 30 3.06 -13.74 5.26
CA LYS A 30 3.86 -14.23 4.14
C LYS A 30 4.70 -13.12 3.52
N HIS A 31 4.08 -11.98 3.24
CA HIS A 31 4.76 -10.87 2.56
C HIS A 31 5.65 -10.03 3.48
N SER A 32 5.37 -10.01 4.78
CA SER A 32 6.29 -9.43 5.78
C SER A 32 7.58 -10.25 5.89
N ILE A 33 7.49 -11.59 5.96
CA ILE A 33 8.65 -12.48 6.01
C ILE A 33 9.52 -12.34 4.74
N ASN A 34 8.89 -12.15 3.58
CA ASN A 34 9.59 -11.97 2.30
C ASN A 34 10.12 -10.54 2.09
N GLY A 35 9.92 -9.62 3.05
CA GLY A 35 10.34 -8.22 2.94
C GLY A 35 9.55 -7.39 1.92
N ASN A 36 8.37 -7.87 1.49
CA ASN A 36 7.53 -7.14 0.53
C ASN A 36 6.54 -6.17 1.17
N ILE A 37 6.23 -6.32 2.46
CA ILE A 37 5.36 -5.38 3.19
C ILE A 37 6.19 -4.73 4.29
N PHE A 38 6.42 -3.43 4.15
CA PHE A 38 7.15 -2.61 5.11
C PHE A 38 6.23 -2.14 6.24
N LEU A 39 5.00 -1.75 5.91
CA LEU A 39 3.99 -1.27 6.86
C LEU A 39 2.59 -1.65 6.37
N ALA A 40 1.69 -1.99 7.28
CA ALA A 40 0.29 -2.20 6.98
C ALA A 40 -0.58 -1.83 8.19
N GLY A 41 -1.72 -1.19 7.95
CA GLY A 41 -2.68 -0.94 9.04
C GLY A 41 -3.92 -0.17 8.62
N PRO A 42 -5.04 -0.35 9.34
CA PRO A 42 -6.21 0.49 9.18
C PRO A 42 -5.98 1.90 9.74
N PHE A 43 -6.68 2.88 9.18
CA PHE A 43 -6.77 4.21 9.78
C PHE A 43 -7.68 4.19 11.02
N LYS A 44 -7.47 5.14 11.94
CA LYS A 44 -8.20 5.23 13.22
C LYS A 44 -9.69 5.54 13.05
N ASP A 45 -10.09 6.14 11.93
CA ASP A 45 -11.49 6.40 11.57
C ASP A 45 -12.28 5.13 11.20
N ASN A 46 -11.58 3.99 11.10
CA ASN A 46 -12.13 2.69 10.74
C ASN A 46 -12.81 2.66 9.36
N ASP A 47 -12.39 3.50 8.42
CA ASP A 47 -12.92 3.50 7.05
C ASP A 47 -11.91 3.05 6.00
N GLY A 48 -10.66 3.51 6.10
CA GLY A 48 -9.60 3.12 5.17
C GLY A 48 -8.48 2.30 5.82
N ALA A 49 -7.52 1.92 4.98
CA ALA A 49 -6.27 1.32 5.40
C ALA A 49 -5.13 1.69 4.45
N ILE A 50 -3.90 1.56 4.93
CA ILE A 50 -2.68 1.75 4.14
C ILE A 50 -1.81 0.50 4.18
N GLN A 51 -1.13 0.21 3.07
CA GLN A 51 0.01 -0.69 3.03
C GLN A 51 1.17 -0.02 2.26
N ILE A 52 2.39 -0.21 2.74
CA ILE A 52 3.64 0.16 2.05
C ILE A 52 4.28 -1.13 1.56
N ILE A 53 4.30 -1.28 0.24
CA ILE A 53 4.75 -2.48 -0.46
C ILE A 53 6.09 -2.21 -1.11
N GLU A 54 7.08 -3.06 -0.86
CA GLU A 54 8.36 -3.03 -1.56
C GLU A 54 8.37 -4.05 -2.70
N ALA A 55 8.58 -3.56 -3.92
CA ALA A 55 8.59 -4.38 -5.12
C ALA A 55 9.56 -3.85 -6.18
N ALA A 56 9.91 -4.71 -7.14
CA ALA A 56 10.80 -4.34 -8.24
C ALA A 56 10.12 -3.49 -9.32
N SER A 57 8.78 -3.49 -9.38
CA SER A 57 8.00 -2.74 -10.35
C SER A 57 6.52 -2.62 -9.94
N ARG A 58 5.78 -1.72 -10.60
CA ARG A 58 4.34 -1.57 -10.41
C ARG A 58 3.59 -2.87 -10.63
N THR A 59 3.91 -3.61 -11.69
CA THR A 59 3.29 -4.91 -12.00
C THR A 59 3.52 -5.93 -10.88
N ALA A 60 4.72 -5.95 -10.29
CA ALA A 60 5.02 -6.83 -9.16
C ALA A 60 4.24 -6.42 -7.91
N ALA A 61 4.16 -5.12 -7.61
CA ALA A 61 3.33 -4.61 -6.51
C ALA A 61 1.84 -4.95 -6.70
N GLU A 62 1.29 -4.73 -7.90
CA GLU A 62 -0.09 -5.10 -8.23
C GLU A 62 -0.36 -6.60 -8.05
N SER A 63 0.60 -7.46 -8.38
CA SER A 63 0.48 -8.91 -8.19
C SER A 63 0.38 -9.29 -6.70
N ILE A 64 1.04 -8.54 -5.81
CA ILE A 64 0.92 -8.71 -4.36
C ILE A 64 -0.47 -8.21 -3.91
N VAL A 65 -0.84 -6.98 -4.27
CA VAL A 65 -2.13 -6.36 -3.89
C VAL A 65 -3.32 -7.23 -4.30
N LYS A 66 -3.34 -7.73 -5.55
CA LYS A 66 -4.46 -8.54 -6.08
C LYS A 66 -4.59 -9.92 -5.39
N LYS A 67 -3.58 -10.35 -4.62
CA LYS A 67 -3.62 -11.60 -3.84
C LYS A 67 -4.04 -11.40 -2.39
N ASP A 68 -4.23 -10.16 -1.94
CA ASP A 68 -4.79 -9.88 -0.62
C ASP A 68 -6.30 -10.18 -0.64
N PRO A 69 -6.82 -11.08 0.23
CA PRO A 69 -8.24 -11.36 0.32
C PRO A 69 -9.11 -10.12 0.55
N PHE A 70 -8.61 -9.10 1.27
CA PHE A 70 -9.36 -7.85 1.45
C PHE A 70 -9.56 -7.08 0.15
N VAL A 71 -8.68 -7.28 -0.85
CA VAL A 71 -8.80 -6.70 -2.18
C VAL A 71 -9.64 -7.59 -3.09
N SER A 72 -9.35 -8.90 -3.16
CA SER A 72 -10.06 -9.81 -4.07
C SER A 72 -11.55 -9.95 -3.73
N GLU A 73 -11.89 -10.01 -2.44
CA GLU A 73 -13.27 -10.08 -1.95
C GLU A 73 -13.95 -8.70 -1.83
N LYS A 74 -13.24 -7.64 -2.24
CA LYS A 74 -13.71 -6.25 -2.18
C LYS A 74 -14.19 -5.87 -0.78
N TYR A 75 -13.46 -6.27 0.26
CA TYR A 75 -13.76 -5.83 1.64
C TYR A 75 -13.60 -4.30 1.76
N TYR A 76 -12.59 -3.76 1.11
CA TYR A 76 -12.53 -2.35 0.70
C TYR A 76 -13.02 -2.25 -0.74
N GLN A 77 -13.94 -1.33 -1.02
CA GLN A 77 -14.58 -1.28 -2.35
C GLN A 77 -13.65 -0.77 -3.44
N THR A 78 -12.73 0.14 -3.10
CA THR A 78 -11.79 0.75 -4.03
C THR A 78 -10.40 0.85 -3.40
N TYR A 79 -9.40 0.98 -4.24
CA TYR A 79 -8.03 1.23 -3.81
C TYR A 79 -7.26 2.08 -4.80
N GLU A 80 -6.19 2.71 -4.31
CA GLU A 80 -5.20 3.42 -5.10
C GLU A 80 -3.83 2.78 -4.85
N LEU A 81 -3.04 2.61 -5.90
CA LEU A 81 -1.66 2.13 -5.82
C LEU A 81 -0.75 3.13 -6.53
N ASN A 82 0.14 3.76 -5.78
CA ASN A 82 1.05 4.78 -6.29
C ASN A 82 2.49 4.43 -5.93
N GLU A 83 3.42 4.70 -6.85
CA GLU A 83 4.85 4.62 -6.54
C GLU A 83 5.25 5.85 -5.70
N LEU A 84 6.01 5.63 -4.64
CA LEU A 84 6.51 6.68 -3.77
C LEU A 84 7.94 7.04 -4.16
N ILE A 85 8.18 8.32 -4.42
CA ILE A 85 9.51 8.91 -4.34
C ILE A 85 9.70 9.30 -2.87
N GLU A 86 10.48 8.52 -2.13
CA GLU A 86 10.65 8.70 -0.69
C GLU A 86 11.59 9.88 -0.40
N ALA A 87 11.09 10.88 0.30
CA ALA A 87 11.90 11.98 0.83
C ALA A 87 12.60 11.55 2.12
N ASN A 88 13.92 11.73 2.20
CA ASN A 88 14.72 11.39 3.37
C ASN A 88 16.02 12.23 3.44
N GLU A 89 16.86 11.97 4.43
CA GLU A 89 18.11 12.73 4.64
C GLU A 89 19.08 12.59 3.47
N GLU A 90 19.16 11.41 2.84
CA GLU A 90 20.11 11.10 1.77
C GLU A 90 19.84 11.89 0.49
N ASN A 91 18.58 12.23 0.23
CA ASN A 91 18.18 13.00 -0.95
C ASN A 91 17.74 14.44 -0.62
N ASN A 92 18.16 14.95 0.54
CA ASN A 92 17.82 16.28 1.03
C ASN A 92 16.30 16.58 0.90
N TRP A 93 15.47 15.63 1.33
CA TRP A 93 14.00 15.71 1.32
C TRP A 93 13.42 16.08 -0.06
N LEU A 94 14.06 15.59 -1.14
CA LEU A 94 13.68 15.87 -2.53
C LEU A 94 13.75 17.35 -2.93
N LEU A 95 14.48 18.19 -2.20
CA LEU A 95 14.58 19.63 -2.49
C LEU A 95 15.07 19.89 -3.92
N GLU A 96 16.04 19.09 -4.37
CA GLU A 96 16.67 19.25 -5.67
C GLU A 96 16.12 18.29 -6.75
N ASP A 97 15.13 17.46 -6.40
CA ASP A 97 14.55 16.47 -7.31
C ASP A 97 13.84 17.13 -8.50
N SER A 98 13.92 16.51 -9.68
CA SER A 98 13.34 17.07 -10.91
C SER A 98 11.82 17.18 -10.84
N GLN A 99 11.15 16.26 -10.14
CA GLN A 99 9.71 16.35 -9.87
C GLN A 99 9.42 17.61 -9.04
N THR A 100 10.16 17.83 -7.95
CA THR A 100 9.96 18.98 -7.07
C THR A 100 10.22 20.29 -7.81
N LYS A 101 11.35 20.41 -8.50
CA LYS A 101 11.70 21.62 -9.26
C LYS A 101 10.71 21.93 -10.37
N GLY A 102 10.29 20.90 -11.11
CA GLY A 102 9.31 21.03 -12.19
C GLY A 102 7.93 21.51 -11.72
N ASN A 103 7.61 21.44 -10.43
CA ASN A 103 6.37 21.98 -9.86
C ASN A 103 6.50 23.42 -9.34
N ILE A 104 7.70 23.99 -9.29
CA ILE A 104 7.96 25.38 -8.85
C ILE A 104 8.05 26.32 -10.05
N GLU A 105 8.69 25.86 -11.12
CA GLU A 105 8.89 26.63 -12.35
C GLU A 105 7.54 26.76 -13.11
N LYS A 106 7.08 28.00 -13.30
CA LYS A 106 5.85 28.35 -14.04
C LYS A 106 6.11 28.49 -15.53
#